data_AF-A0A4R5KFZ8-F1
#
_entry.id   AF-A0A4R5KFZ8-F1
#
_cell.length_a   1.000
_cell.length_b   1.000
_cell.length_c   1.000
_cell.angle_alpha   90.00
_cell.angle_beta   90.00
_cell.angle_gamma   90.00
#
_symmetry.space_group_name_H-M   'P 1'
#
loop_
_entity.id
_entity.type
_entity.pdbx_description
1 polymer ?
#
loop_
_entity_poly.entity_id
_entity_poly.type
_entity_poly.pdbx_seq_one_letter_code
_entity_poly.pdbx_strand_id
1 'polypeptide(L)'
;MIKHLPDLVLEITAREPGIIETELNTAVETVLQQALRERSCGILVTQHGYDRYTVALSPDVPYGETRERRKWDTPANTPNHADTPQVEASARQPIQRAA
;
A
#
# COMPACT_ATOMS: atom_id res chain seq x y z
N MET A 1 -12.82 -29.67 13.29
CA MET A 1 -13.14 -28.34 12.72
C MET A 1 -12.07 -27.38 13.22
N ILE A 2 -10.93 -27.34 12.54
CA ILE A 2 -9.80 -26.48 12.93
C ILE A 2 -10.03 -25.13 12.28
N LYS A 3 -10.25 -24.12 13.13
CA LYS A 3 -10.31 -22.73 12.71
C LYS A 3 -8.90 -22.34 12.27
N HIS A 4 -8.64 -22.38 10.97
CA HIS A 4 -7.58 -21.54 10.42
C HIS A 4 -7.90 -20.12 10.89
N LEU A 5 -7.04 -19.52 11.71
CA LEU A 5 -6.99 -18.07 11.81
C LEU A 5 -5.85 -17.63 10.87
N PRO A 6 -6.08 -17.57 9.55
CA PRO A 6 -5.08 -17.07 8.59
C PRO A 6 -4.87 -15.55 8.72
N ASP A 7 -5.40 -14.92 9.77
CA ASP A 7 -5.63 -13.48 9.87
C ASP A 7 -4.70 -12.80 10.87
N LEU A 8 -3.56 -13.40 11.22
CA LEU A 8 -2.53 -12.64 11.93
C LEU A 8 -1.85 -11.70 10.94
N VAL A 9 -2.38 -10.48 10.85
CA VAL A 9 -1.84 -9.37 10.08
C VAL A 9 -1.42 -8.28 11.06
N LEU A 10 -0.14 -7.93 11.04
CA LEU A 10 0.43 -6.83 11.82
C LEU A 10 0.72 -5.67 10.87
N GLU A 11 0.05 -4.54 11.08
CA GLU A 11 0.33 -3.30 10.36
C GLU A 11 1.37 -2.47 11.13
N ILE A 12 2.36 -1.98 10.39
CA ILE A 12 3.45 -1.15 10.90
C ILE A 12 3.37 0.18 10.17
N THR A 13 3.23 1.25 10.94
CA THR A 13 3.26 2.62 10.41
C THR A 13 4.27 3.44 11.21
N ALA A 14 5.39 3.80 10.57
CA ALA A 14 6.44 4.59 11.20
C ALA A 14 7.18 5.43 10.15
N ARG A 15 7.62 6.63 10.54
CA ARG A 15 8.35 7.56 9.64
C ARG A 15 9.85 7.52 9.83
N GLU A 16 10.31 6.90 10.91
CA GLU A 16 11.72 6.85 11.28
C GLU A 16 12.28 5.47 10.89
N PRO A 17 13.35 5.40 10.09
CA PRO A 17 13.84 4.12 9.56
C PRO A 17 14.29 3.14 10.65
N GLY A 18 14.86 3.63 11.77
CA GLY A 18 15.23 2.78 12.90
C GLY A 18 14.02 2.16 13.62
N ILE A 19 12.91 2.89 13.68
CA ILE A 19 11.65 2.38 14.25
C ILE A 19 11.01 1.38 13.28
N ILE A 20 11.00 1.67 11.97
CA ILE A 20 10.48 0.75 10.95
C ILE A 20 11.18 -0.61 11.03
N GLU A 21 12.52 -0.63 11.10
CA GLU A 21 13.29 -1.86 11.19
C GLU A 21 12.99 -2.64 12.47
N THR A 22 12.94 -1.94 13.61
CA THR A 22 12.63 -2.55 14.91
C THR A 22 11.24 -3.18 14.91
N GLU A 23 10.22 -2.43 14.49
CA GLU A 23 8.84 -2.89 14.46
C GLU A 23 8.64 -4.03 13.45
N LEU A 24 9.30 -3.97 12.28
CA LEU A 24 9.31 -5.07 11.31
C LEU A 24 9.90 -6.34 11.91
N ASN A 25 11.04 -6.23 12.60
CA ASN A 25 11.67 -7.39 13.23
C ASN A 25 10.74 -8.02 14.28
N THR A 26 10.19 -7.21 15.18
CA THR A 26 9.23 -7.68 16.21
C THR A 26 7.97 -8.29 15.60
N ALA A 27 7.43 -7.69 14.55
CA ALA A 27 6.27 -8.23 13.85
C ALA A 27 6.58 -9.57 13.18
N VAL A 28 7.70 -9.67 12.47
CA VAL A 28 8.14 -10.93 11.83
C VAL A 28 8.35 -12.02 12.88
N GLU A 29 8.98 -11.73 14.01
CA GLU A 29 9.15 -12.70 15.10
C GLU A 29 7.80 -13.18 15.64
N THR A 30 6.86 -12.27 15.86
CA THR A 30 5.51 -12.60 16.35
C THR A 30 4.76 -13.49 15.36
N VAL A 31 4.80 -13.14 14.08
CA VAL A 31 4.16 -13.91 13.00
C VAL A 31 4.86 -15.26 12.82
N LEU A 32 6.19 -15.31 12.95
CA LEU A 32 6.97 -16.55 12.87
C LEU A 32 6.59 -17.52 13.99
N GLN A 33 6.44 -17.07 15.23
CA GLN A 33 6.00 -17.94 16.33
C GLN A 33 4.63 -18.57 16.04
N GLN A 34 3.72 -17.80 15.44
CA GLN A 34 2.42 -18.32 15.00
C GLN A 34 2.57 -19.29 13.83
N ALA A 35 3.43 -18.99 12.85
CA ALA A 35 3.75 -19.90 11.73
C ALA A 35 4.27 -21.25 12.22
N LEU A 36 5.16 -21.25 13.22
CA LEU A 36 5.74 -22.44 13.84
C LEU A 36 4.71 -23.29 14.60
N ARG A 37 3.66 -22.64 15.13
CA ARG A 37 2.55 -23.32 15.80
C ARG A 37 1.60 -23.99 14.81
N GLU A 38 1.32 -23.34 13.68
CA GLU A 38 0.41 -23.86 12.64
C GLU A 38 1.11 -24.80 11.64
N ARG A 39 2.42 -24.64 11.42
CA ARG A 39 3.29 -25.42 10.51
C ARG A 39 2.75 -25.61 9.10
N SER A 40 1.99 -24.63 8.62
CA SER A 40 1.23 -24.76 7.36
C SER A 40 1.51 -23.65 6.36
N CYS A 41 1.93 -22.46 6.82
CA CYS A 41 2.08 -21.26 6.00
C CYS A 41 3.39 -20.55 6.31
N GLY A 42 3.89 -19.76 5.35
CA GLY A 42 5.01 -18.84 5.52
C GLY A 42 4.58 -17.42 5.83
N ILE A 43 5.53 -16.50 5.81
CA ILE A 43 5.35 -15.09 6.16
C ILE A 43 5.35 -14.24 4.90
N LEU A 44 4.39 -13.33 4.79
CA LEU A 44 4.31 -12.34 3.73
C LEU A 44 4.43 -10.94 4.31
N VAL A 45 5.50 -10.24 3.94
CA VAL A 45 5.68 -8.81 4.20
C VAL A 45 5.20 -8.05 2.98
N THR A 46 4.27 -7.11 3.17
CA THR A 46 3.80 -6.23 2.11
C THR A 46 4.13 -4.78 2.45
N GLN A 47 4.95 -4.14 1.62
CA GLN A 47 5.20 -2.71 1.69
C GLN A 47 4.10 -1.97 0.95
N HIS A 48 3.37 -1.09 1.65
CA HIS A 48 2.30 -0.26 1.08
C HIS A 48 2.80 1.14 0.66
N GLY A 49 3.86 1.60 1.31
CA GLY A 49 4.50 2.90 1.06
C GLY A 49 5.85 2.99 1.76
N TYR A 50 6.40 4.19 1.89
CA TYR A 50 7.69 4.40 2.58
C TYR A 50 7.58 4.25 4.10
N ASP A 51 6.42 4.54 4.65
CA ASP A 51 6.15 4.53 6.09
C ASP A 51 5.20 3.41 6.54
N ARG A 52 4.66 2.62 5.60
CA ARG A 52 3.60 1.64 5.88
C ARG A 52 3.93 0.25 5.34
N TYR A 53 3.91 -0.72 6.24
CA TYR A 53 4.18 -2.13 5.97
C TYR A 53 3.13 -3.01 6.66
N THR A 54 2.90 -4.21 6.14
CA THR A 54 2.10 -5.23 6.81
C THR A 54 2.84 -6.56 6.81
N VAL A 55 2.87 -7.26 7.93
CA VAL A 55 3.45 -8.60 8.05
C VAL A 55 2.32 -9.58 8.38
N ALA A 56 2.15 -10.61 7.57
CA ALA A 56 1.05 -11.56 7.73
C ALA A 56 1.47 -13.01 7.48
N LEU A 57 0.73 -13.97 8.05
CA LEU A 57 0.78 -15.35 7.57
C LEU A 57 0.07 -15.43 6.22
N SER A 58 0.69 -16.12 5.26
CA SER A 58 0.08 -16.31 3.95
C SER A 58 0.21 -17.77 3.51
N PRO A 59 -0.90 -18.43 3.13
CA PRO A 59 -0.86 -19.78 2.55
C PRO A 59 -0.22 -19.79 1.16
N ASP A 60 -0.06 -18.63 0.53
CA ASP A 60 0.65 -18.47 -0.75
C ASP A 60 2.18 -18.51 -0.58
N VAL A 61 2.66 -18.42 0.67
CA VAL A 61 4.08 -18.56 1.00
C VAL A 61 4.28 -19.93 1.66
N PRO A 62 5.21 -20.76 1.18
CA PRO A 62 5.48 -22.05 1.81
C PRO A 62 6.03 -21.86 3.22
N TYR A 63 5.69 -22.80 4.11
CA TYR A 63 6.21 -22.81 5.47
C TYR A 63 7.75 -22.80 5.48
N GLY A 64 8.33 -21.96 6.34
CA GLY A 64 9.78 -21.75 6.43
C GLY A 64 10.32 -20.68 5.48
N GLU A 65 9.46 -20.05 4.67
CA GLU A 65 9.84 -18.94 3.79
C GLU A 65 9.20 -17.62 4.24
N THR A 66 9.95 -16.54 4.05
CA THR A 66 9.46 -15.17 4.20
C THR A 66 9.58 -14.48 2.84
N ARG A 67 8.47 -13.98 2.30
CA ARG A 67 8.45 -13.21 1.05
C ARG A 67 8.12 -11.75 1.29
N GLU A 68 8.79 -10.87 0.56
CA GLU A 68 8.42 -9.46 0.46
C GLU A 68 7.59 -9.23 -0.82
N ARG A 69 6.56 -8.39 -0.70
CA ARG A 69 5.81 -7.81 -1.81
C ARG A 69 5.75 -6.30 -1.67
N ARG A 70 5.82 -5.60 -2.79
CA ARG A 70 5.52 -4.16 -2.83
C ARG A 70 4.17 -3.96 -3.49
N LYS A 71 3.27 -3.28 -2.79
CA LYS A 71 2.01 -2.79 -3.32
C LYS A 71 1.99 -1.29 -3.09
N TRP A 72 2.16 -0.50 -4.14
CA TRP A 72 1.92 0.93 -4.02
C TRP A 72 0.42 1.14 -3.81
N ASP A 73 0.02 1.62 -2.63
CA ASP A 73 -1.35 2.10 -2.43
C ASP A 73 -1.45 3.40 -3.21
N THR A 74 -1.80 3.32 -4.50
CA THR A 74 -2.05 4.51 -5.30
C THR A 74 -3.27 5.19 -4.67
N PRO A 75 -3.16 6.35 -4.01
CA PRO A 75 -4.34 7.05 -3.57
C PRO A 75 -5.14 7.38 -4.84
N ALA A 76 -6.39 6.93 -4.91
CA ALA A 76 -7.26 7.05 -6.08
C ALA A 76 -7.65 8.50 -6.44
N ASN A 77 -6.85 9.50 -6.08
CA ASN A 77 -7.08 10.91 -6.37
C ASN A 77 -5.79 11.58 -6.83
N THR A 78 -5.38 11.31 -8.08
CA THR A 78 -4.62 12.29 -8.83
C THR A 78 -5.64 13.17 -9.56
N PRO A 79 -5.93 14.40 -9.10
CA PRO A 79 -6.73 15.31 -9.91
C PRO A 79 -5.97 15.52 -11.23
N ASN A 80 -6.63 15.17 -12.33
CA ASN A 80 -6.17 15.35 -13.69
C ASN A 80 -5.65 16.78 -13.90
N HIS A 81 -4.33 16.98 -13.87
CA HIS A 81 -3.69 18.23 -14.30
C HIS A 81 -3.47 18.20 -15.83
N ALA A 82 -4.51 17.77 -16.56
CA ALA A 82 -4.52 17.69 -18.01
C ALA A 82 -5.96 17.87 -18.55
N ASP A 83 -6.65 18.89 -18.05
CA ASP A 83 -7.69 19.56 -18.84
C ASP A 83 -7.26 21.02 -18.95
N THR A 84 -6.39 21.29 -19.93
CA THR A 84 -6.27 22.63 -20.48
C THR A 84 -7.37 22.73 -21.53
N PRO A 85 -8.51 23.41 -21.27
CA PRO A 85 -9.44 23.69 -22.33
C PRO A 85 -8.76 24.64 -23.31
N GLN A 86 -8.31 24.09 -24.44
CA GLN A 86 -8.23 24.84 -25.69
C GLN A 86 -9.66 25.27 -26.02
N VAL A 87 -10.06 26.46 -25.57
CA VAL A 87 -11.22 27.15 -26.13
C VAL A 87 -10.72 28.40 -26.82
N GLU A 88 -10.63 28.27 -28.14
CA GLU A 88 -10.66 29.33 -29.12
C GLU A 88 -11.53 30.50 -28.64
N ALA A 89 -10.89 31.62 -28.27
CA ALA A 89 -11.53 32.92 -28.25
C ALA A 89 -11.60 33.42 -29.71
N SER A 90 -12.41 32.71 -30.49
CA SER A 90 -12.85 33.10 -31.83
C SER A 90 -13.80 34.28 -31.71
N ALA A 91 -13.33 35.43 -32.21
CA ALA A 91 -14.08 36.51 -32.84
C ALA A 91 -15.50 36.81 -32.32
N ARG A 92 -15.62 37.80 -31.43
CA ARG A 92 -16.81 38.67 -31.36
C ARG A 92 -16.40 40.11 -31.04
N GLN A 93 -16.05 40.88 -32.07
CA GLN A 93 -16.18 42.34 -32.03
C GLN A 93 -17.55 42.73 -32.60
N PRO A 94 -18.39 43.44 -31.84
CA PRO A 94 -19.32 44.37 -32.46
C PRO A 94 -19.18 45.75 -31.80
N ILE A 95 -18.60 46.71 -32.52
CA ILE A 95 -18.86 48.13 -32.25
C ILE A 95 -19.17 48.85 -33.57
N GLN A 96 -20.45 48.86 -33.95
CA GLN A 96 -20.99 49.94 -34.74
C GLN A 96 -21.51 51.03 -33.80
N ARG A 97 -20.86 52.20 -33.83
CA ARG A 97 -21.46 53.51 -33.59
C ARG A 97 -20.47 54.60 -34.01
N ALA A 98 -20.73 55.24 -35.14
CA ALA A 98 -20.40 56.63 -35.35
C ALA A 98 -21.53 57.24 -36.18
N ALA A 99 -22.12 58.29 -35.62
CA ALA A 99 -23.08 59.18 -36.27
C ALA A 99 -22.33 60.26 -37.06
#